data_AF-A0A8J8MHK5-F1
#
_entry.id   AF-A0A8J8MHK5-F1
#
_cell.length_a   1.000
_cell.length_b   1.000
_cell.length_c   1.000
_cell.angle_alpha   90.00
_cell.angle_beta   90.00
_cell.angle_gamma   90.00
#
_symmetry.space_group_name_H-M   'P 1'
#
loop_
_entity.id
_entity.type
_entity.pdbx_description
1 polymer ?
#
loop_
_entity_poly.entity_id
_entity_poly.type
_entity_poly.pdbx_seq_one_letter_code
_entity_poly.pdbx_strand_id
1 'polypeptide(L)'
;MNHKNQLIELLERAIIRVSTLISKTKHIEFLNEFRSTLEKIKVDAMHDNIPKTGTPRGLTKWLGEYINQIDDKSFLNLVAQIDELLATYY
;
A
#
# COMPACT_ATOMS: atom_id res chain seq x y z
N MET A 1 -16.49 -0.72 -13.04
CA MET A 1 -15.64 0.12 -12.17
C MET A 1 -14.27 0.19 -12.82
N ASN A 2 -13.68 1.37 -12.98
CA ASN A 2 -12.36 1.52 -13.61
C ASN A 2 -11.28 1.02 -12.63
N HIS A 3 -10.34 0.17 -13.09
CA HIS A 3 -9.24 -0.37 -12.26
C HIS A 3 -8.45 0.73 -11.56
N LYS A 4 -8.33 1.91 -12.18
CA LYS A 4 -7.74 3.11 -11.57
C LYS A 4 -8.50 3.58 -10.33
N ASN A 5 -9.83 3.68 -10.41
CA ASN A 5 -10.66 4.13 -9.29
C ASN A 5 -10.63 3.10 -8.15
N GLN A 6 -10.62 1.80 -8.50
CA GLN A 6 -10.44 0.73 -7.53
C GLN A 6 -9.09 0.81 -6.82
N LEU A 7 -8.00 1.07 -7.56
CA LEU A 7 -6.66 1.24 -7.00
C LEU A 7 -6.63 2.41 -6.01
N ILE A 8 -7.16 3.57 -6.42
CA ILE A 8 -7.20 4.77 -5.57
C ILE A 8 -7.99 4.51 -4.28
N GLU A 9 -9.16 3.87 -4.38
CA GLU A 9 -9.99 3.57 -3.21
C GLU A 9 -9.28 2.62 -2.23
N LEU A 10 -8.62 1.58 -2.74
CA LEU A 10 -7.83 0.66 -1.92
C LEU A 10 -6.65 1.37 -1.24
N LEU A 11 -5.94 2.22 -1.98
CA LEU A 11 -4.83 3.02 -1.45
C LEU A 11 -5.29 3.96 -0.33
N GLU A 12 -6.41 4.65 -0.49
CA GLU A 12 -6.97 5.53 0.54
C GLU A 12 -7.30 4.76 1.83
N ARG A 13 -7.94 3.59 1.68
CA ARG A 13 -8.24 2.72 2.82
C ARG A 13 -6.97 2.23 3.51
N ALA A 14 -5.94 1.84 2.75
CA ALA A 14 -4.67 1.41 3.29
C ALA A 14 -3.91 2.54 4.01
N ILE A 15 -3.92 3.77 3.46
CA ILE A 15 -3.30 4.97 4.05
C ILE A 15 -3.95 5.34 5.40
N ILE A 16 -5.28 5.32 5.47
CA ILE A 16 -6.01 5.57 6.72
C ILE A 16 -5.65 4.50 7.76
N ARG A 17 -5.58 3.24 7.32
CA ARG A 17 -5.33 2.12 8.23
C ARG A 17 -3.90 2.11 8.75
N VAL A 18 -2.90 2.32 7.90
CA VAL A 18 -1.49 2.43 8.34
C VAL A 18 -1.30 3.63 9.28
N SER A 19 -1.98 4.76 9.05
CA SER A 19 -1.97 5.90 9.98
C SER A 19 -2.51 5.54 11.36
N THR A 20 -3.51 4.67 11.41
CA THR A 20 -4.05 4.12 12.67
C THR A 20 -3.10 3.13 13.34
N LEU A 21 -2.29 2.41 12.56
CA LEU A 21 -1.29 1.48 13.08
C LEU A 21 -0.08 2.23 13.66
N ILE A 22 0.37 3.30 12.99
CA ILE A 22 1.46 4.17 13.46
C ILE A 22 1.21 4.67 14.88
N SER A 23 -0.02 5.08 15.20
CA SER A 23 -0.36 5.57 16.55
C SER A 23 -0.42 4.48 17.63
N LYS A 24 -0.30 3.20 17.23
CA LYS A 24 -0.44 2.03 18.12
C LYS A 24 0.81 1.16 18.20
N THR A 25 1.82 1.41 17.38
CA THR A 25 3.06 0.62 17.34
C THR A 25 4.28 1.45 17.71
N LYS A 26 5.35 0.76 18.12
CA LYS A 26 6.68 1.37 18.34
C LYS A 26 7.48 1.53 17.03
N HIS A 27 7.03 0.92 15.93
CA HIS A 27 7.71 0.91 14.63
C HIS A 27 7.23 2.05 13.71
N ILE A 28 7.34 3.27 14.19
CA ILE A 28 6.78 4.47 13.54
C ILE A 28 7.50 4.78 12.22
N GLU A 29 8.82 4.64 12.16
CA GLU A 29 9.62 4.99 10.98
C GLU A 29 9.27 4.11 9.76
N PHE A 30 9.25 2.79 9.95
CA PHE A 30 8.87 1.83 8.90
C PHE A 30 7.47 2.09 8.35
N LEU A 31 6.48 2.23 9.24
CA LEU A 31 5.10 2.45 8.79
C LEU A 31 4.90 3.83 8.14
N ASN A 32 5.67 4.85 8.55
CA ASN A 32 5.68 6.15 7.88
C ASN A 32 6.28 6.06 6.47
N GLU A 33 7.39 5.32 6.30
CA GLU A 33 7.97 5.06 4.99
C GLU A 33 6.96 4.32 4.09
N PHE A 34 6.33 3.27 4.63
CA PHE A 34 5.31 2.50 3.93
C PHE A 34 4.12 3.36 3.51
N ARG A 35 3.60 4.17 4.43
CA ARG A 35 2.53 5.13 4.16
C ARG A 35 2.92 6.10 3.04
N SER A 36 4.12 6.65 3.08
CA SER A 36 4.61 7.60 2.08
C SER A 36 4.67 6.97 0.68
N THR A 37 5.05 5.69 0.60
CA THR A 37 4.99 4.95 -0.66
C THR A 37 3.57 4.75 -1.16
N LEU A 38 2.61 4.39 -0.29
CA LEU A 38 1.20 4.29 -0.69
C LEU A 38 0.66 5.63 -1.20
N GLU A 39 1.00 6.75 -0.53
CA GLU A 39 0.62 8.10 -0.96
C GLU A 39 1.20 8.44 -2.34
N LYS A 40 2.48 8.10 -2.57
CA LYS A 40 3.13 8.29 -3.87
C LYS A 40 2.43 7.49 -4.97
N ILE A 41 2.16 6.21 -4.74
CA ILE A 41 1.44 5.36 -5.71
C ILE A 41 0.06 5.95 -6.00
N LYS A 42 -0.64 6.50 -4.99
CA LYS A 42 -1.95 7.14 -5.20
C LYS A 42 -1.83 8.36 -6.10
N VAL A 43 -0.85 9.23 -5.86
CA VAL A 43 -0.60 10.41 -6.70
C VAL A 43 -0.23 10.00 -8.13
N ASP A 44 0.62 8.99 -8.28
CA ASP A 44 1.00 8.46 -9.59
C ASP A 44 -0.22 7.85 -10.32
N ALA A 45 -1.10 7.13 -9.61
CA ALA A 45 -2.35 6.60 -10.13
C ALA A 45 -3.27 7.71 -10.62
N MET A 46 -3.43 8.79 -9.84
CA MET A 46 -4.29 9.91 -10.18
C MET A 46 -3.84 10.64 -11.45
N HIS A 47 -2.53 10.68 -11.69
CA HIS A 47 -1.93 11.32 -12.87
C HIS A 47 -1.63 10.35 -14.03
N ASP A 48 -2.08 9.09 -13.95
CA ASP A 48 -1.82 8.05 -14.95
C ASP A 48 -0.30 7.84 -15.24
N ASN A 49 0.54 8.07 -14.21
CA ASN A 49 2.01 8.04 -14.28
C ASN A 49 2.63 6.79 -13.63
N ILE A 50 1.83 5.77 -13.30
CA ILE A 50 2.37 4.55 -12.69
C ILE A 50 3.29 3.86 -13.73
N PRO A 51 4.59 3.69 -13.42
CA PRO A 51 5.48 2.98 -14.32
C PRO A 51 5.07 1.51 -14.39
N LYS A 52 5.02 0.96 -15.62
CA LYS A 52 4.72 -0.47 -15.84
C LYS A 52 5.75 -1.44 -15.26
N THR A 53 6.91 -0.91 -14.89
CA THR A 53 7.93 -1.65 -14.16
C THR A 53 7.55 -1.54 -12.69
N GLY A 54 6.67 -2.45 -12.26
CA GLY A 54 5.98 -2.46 -10.96
C GLY A 54 6.85 -2.18 -9.74
N THR A 55 6.16 -2.04 -8.60
CA THR A 55 6.76 -1.89 -7.27
C THR A 55 8.00 -2.80 -7.15
N PRO A 56 9.23 -2.26 -7.04
CA PRO A 56 10.47 -3.02 -7.27
C PRO A 56 10.69 -4.26 -6.38
N ARG A 57 9.84 -4.45 -5.36
CA ARG A 57 9.81 -5.63 -4.50
C ARG A 57 8.40 -6.24 -4.32
N GLY A 58 7.32 -5.59 -4.76
CA GLY A 58 5.95 -5.90 -4.30
C GLY A 58 5.70 -5.37 -2.87
N LEU A 59 4.59 -4.66 -2.65
CA LEU A 59 4.23 -4.10 -1.34
C LEU A 59 4.14 -5.18 -0.26
N THR A 60 3.65 -6.37 -0.62
CA THR A 60 3.54 -7.51 0.30
C THR A 60 4.91 -8.04 0.71
N LYS A 61 5.89 -8.08 -0.21
CA LYS A 61 7.25 -8.53 0.12
C LYS A 61 7.96 -7.54 1.06
N TRP A 62 7.74 -6.26 0.85
CA TRP A 62 8.29 -5.22 1.72
C TRP A 62 7.68 -5.27 3.13
N LEU A 63 6.37 -5.54 3.24
CA LEU A 63 5.76 -5.84 4.54
C LEU A 63 6.26 -7.15 5.15
N GLY A 64 6.67 -8.13 4.33
CA GLY A 64 7.13 -9.45 4.78
C GLY A 64 8.26 -9.38 5.83
N GLU A 65 9.11 -8.37 5.76
CA GLU A 65 10.19 -8.14 6.74
C GLU A 65 9.66 -7.73 8.13
N TYR A 66 8.43 -7.22 8.20
CA TYR A 66 7.79 -6.69 9.40
C TYR A 66 6.43 -7.34 9.69
N ILE A 67 6.05 -8.40 8.96
CA ILE A 67 4.69 -8.97 9.02
C ILE A 67 4.32 -9.48 10.40
N ASN A 68 5.30 -10.03 11.13
CA ASN A 68 5.14 -10.51 12.50
C ASN A 68 4.84 -9.38 13.52
N GLN A 69 5.02 -8.12 13.12
CA GLN A 69 4.80 -6.93 13.95
C GLN A 69 3.47 -6.23 13.61
N ILE A 70 2.74 -6.72 12.60
CA ILE A 70 1.50 -6.15 12.11
C ILE A 70 0.37 -7.14 12.39
N ASP A 71 -0.30 -6.97 13.53
CA ASP A 71 -1.50 -7.75 13.87
C ASP A 71 -2.78 -7.11 13.29
N ASP A 72 -2.75 -6.84 11.99
CA ASP A 72 -3.87 -6.22 11.29
C ASP A 72 -4.13 -6.91 9.95
N LYS A 73 -4.86 -8.02 10.01
CA LYS A 73 -5.21 -8.83 8.84
C LYS A 73 -5.95 -8.02 7.76
N SER A 74 -6.77 -7.05 8.17
CA SER A 74 -7.48 -6.18 7.23
C SER A 74 -6.52 -5.29 6.45
N PHE A 75 -5.52 -4.72 7.11
CA PHE A 75 -4.46 -3.98 6.46
C PHE A 75 -3.62 -4.86 5.52
N LEU A 76 -3.20 -6.04 5.98
CA LEU A 76 -2.43 -6.98 5.14
C LEU A 76 -3.22 -7.39 3.88
N ASN A 77 -4.53 -7.62 4.01
CA ASN A 77 -5.40 -7.94 2.88
C ASN A 77 -5.59 -6.77 1.90
N LEU A 78 -5.68 -5.53 2.41
CA LEU A 78 -5.71 -4.34 1.56
C LEU A 78 -4.43 -4.24 0.74
N VAL A 79 -3.28 -4.46 1.37
CA VAL A 79 -1.99 -4.36 0.69
C VAL A 79 -1.84 -5.45 -0.37
N ALA A 80 -2.25 -6.68 -0.08
CA ALA A 80 -2.24 -7.76 -1.07
C ALA A 80 -3.11 -7.44 -2.30
N GLN A 81 -4.31 -6.86 -2.11
CA GLN A 81 -5.17 -6.44 -3.21
C GLN A 81 -4.56 -5.30 -4.03
N ILE A 82 -3.90 -4.34 -3.38
CA ILE A 82 -3.19 -3.26 -4.09
C ILE A 82 -2.05 -3.84 -4.93
N ASP A 83 -1.26 -4.75 -4.35
CA ASP A 83 -0.12 -5.37 -5.04
C ASP A 83 -0.58 -6.21 -6.26
N GLU A 84 -1.67 -6.98 -6.12
CA GLU A 84 -2.28 -7.73 -7.22
C GLU A 84 -2.80 -6.80 -8.34
N LEU A 85 -3.46 -5.70 -7.97
CA LEU A 85 -4.02 -4.76 -8.93
C LEU A 85 -2.93 -4.00 -9.68
N LEU A 86 -1.86 -3.61 -9.00
CA LEU A 86 -0.66 -3.03 -9.63
C LEU A 86 -0.06 -4.04 -10.61
N ALA A 87 0.21 -5.28 -10.17
CA ALA A 87 0.82 -6.31 -11.01
C ALA A 87 0.00 -6.67 -12.26
N THR A 88 -1.33 -6.57 -12.19
CA THR A 88 -2.23 -6.97 -13.28
C THR A 88 -2.44 -5.86 -14.31
N TYR A 89 -2.49 -4.60 -13.86
CA TYR A 89 -2.99 -3.49 -14.68
C TYR A 89 -1.96 -2.39 -14.94
N TYR A 90 -0.82 -2.38 -14.24
CA TYR A 90 0.20 -1.34 -14.31
C TYR A 90 1.58 -1.97 -14.49
#